data_AF-T1QXF9-F1
#
_entry.id   AF-T1QXF9-F1
#
_cell.length_a   1.000
_cell.length_b   1.000
_cell.length_c   1.000
_cell.angle_alpha   90.00
_cell.angle_beta   90.00
_cell.angle_gamma   90.00
#
_symmetry.space_group_name_H-M   'P 1'
#
loop_
_entity.id
_entity.type
_entity.pdbx_description
1 polymer ?
#
loop_
_entity_poly.entity_id
_entity_poly.type
_entity_poly.pdbx_seq_one_letter_code
_entity_poly.pdbx_strand_id
1 'polypeptide(L)'
;GRLQNNLAGVTEEDLAPFLIRKRWETEPHPYIFFNDDHVSMTFIGFHLQPNAENFVDAIDPTTERLIKKNVMTMQLYQALKLQRVPFNINFDGLPRAEKIERICNVLGIHWPVDPDETYELTTDNIMKMLAIHMRFRCGIPVIIMGETGCGKTRLIKFLCELRRSGVAAENMKLVKVHGGTTSEMIYAKVNEAQDISSINKRDYGFDSVLFFDEANTTEAISSIKEVLCDKTVKGESLTPNCGLQIIAACNPYRKHTDEMIQRLESAGLGYRVRAEETDEKLGS
;
A
#
# COMPACT_ATOMS: atom_id res chain seq x y z
N GLY A 1 -34.20 0.83 -3.84
CA GLY A 1 -34.03 2.14 -3.18
C GLY A 1 -32.55 2.28 -2.88
N ARG A 2 -31.97 3.45 -3.11
CA ARG A 2 -30.55 3.70 -2.85
C ARG A 2 -30.34 3.82 -1.35
N LEU A 3 -29.47 2.98 -0.80
CA LEU A 3 -29.02 3.01 0.59
C LEU A 3 -27.85 4.02 0.68
N GLN A 4 -27.95 5.02 1.56
CA GLN A 4 -26.95 6.06 1.82
C GLN A 4 -26.54 6.05 3.31
N ASN A 5 -25.43 5.36 3.60
CA ASN A 5 -24.95 5.10 4.97
C ASN A 5 -24.85 6.37 5.84
N ASN A 6 -25.46 6.33 7.02
CA ASN A 6 -25.32 7.35 8.06
C ASN A 6 -24.65 6.75 9.31
N LEU A 7 -23.79 7.52 9.98
CA LEU A 7 -22.91 7.06 11.09
C LEU A 7 -23.52 7.28 12.50
N ALA A 8 -24.82 7.58 12.59
CA ALA A 8 -25.51 7.85 13.85
C ALA A 8 -26.03 6.54 14.47
N GLY A 9 -25.29 5.99 15.44
CA GLY A 9 -25.67 4.77 16.18
C GLY A 9 -24.46 3.90 16.56
N VAL A 10 -23.39 3.98 15.79
CA VAL A 10 -22.16 3.20 16.00
C VAL A 10 -21.52 3.55 17.35
N THR A 11 -21.35 2.56 18.22
CA THR A 11 -20.60 2.72 19.48
C THR A 11 -19.08 2.68 19.21
N GLU A 12 -18.27 3.23 20.10
CA GLU A 12 -16.80 3.11 19.96
C GLU A 12 -16.35 1.63 19.97
N GLU A 13 -17.11 0.74 20.63
CA GLU A 13 -16.87 -0.70 20.65
C GLU A 13 -17.08 -1.34 19.27
N ASP A 14 -18.09 -0.90 18.51
CA ASP A 14 -18.34 -1.39 17.13
C ASP A 14 -17.22 -0.99 16.16
N LEU A 15 -16.57 0.15 16.42
CA LEU A 15 -15.42 0.61 15.63
C LEU A 15 -14.10 -0.01 16.10
N ALA A 16 -14.00 -0.51 17.33
CA ALA A 16 -12.76 -0.99 17.91
C ALA A 16 -12.01 -2.03 17.02
N PRO A 17 -12.67 -3.05 16.42
CA PRO A 17 -11.99 -3.99 15.53
C PRO A 17 -11.37 -3.34 14.28
N PHE A 18 -11.93 -2.21 13.84
CA PHE A 18 -11.44 -1.45 12.69
C PHE A 18 -10.36 -0.43 13.08
N LEU A 19 -10.32 -0.02 14.35
CA LEU A 19 -9.41 0.98 14.90
C LEU A 19 -8.13 0.39 15.53
N ILE A 20 -8.15 -0.87 15.98
CA ILE A 20 -6.98 -1.55 16.55
C ILE A 20 -6.00 -1.90 15.43
N ARG A 21 -5.18 -0.92 15.04
CA ARG A 21 -4.12 -1.09 14.03
C ARG A 21 -2.88 -0.33 14.45
N LYS A 22 -1.73 -0.99 14.33
CA LYS A 22 -0.45 -0.30 14.31
C LYS A 22 -0.45 0.68 13.15
N ARG A 23 -0.09 1.94 13.39
CA ARG A 23 0.00 2.96 12.34
C ARG A 23 1.36 2.85 11.68
N TRP A 24 1.39 3.02 10.36
CA TRP A 24 2.63 3.00 9.61
C TRP A 24 3.58 4.11 10.12
N GLU A 25 3.07 5.31 10.31
CA GLU A 25 3.87 6.51 10.62
C GLU A 25 4.53 6.47 12.01
N THR A 26 4.08 5.56 12.89
CA THR A 26 4.56 5.49 14.30
C THR A 26 5.40 4.26 14.60
N GLU A 27 5.54 3.34 13.65
CA GLU A 27 6.31 2.10 13.83
C GLU A 27 7.59 2.14 13.00
N PRO A 28 8.68 1.48 13.45
CA PRO A 28 9.89 1.35 12.66
C PRO A 28 9.70 0.39 11.48
N HIS A 29 10.32 0.69 10.33
CA HIS A 29 10.27 -0.12 9.10
C HIS A 29 11.66 -0.56 8.62
N PRO A 30 12.39 -1.38 9.39
CA PRO A 30 13.75 -1.77 9.05
C PRO A 30 13.75 -2.83 7.91
N TYR A 31 14.08 -2.42 6.69
CA TYR A 31 14.10 -3.32 5.54
C TYR A 31 15.49 -3.54 4.97
N ILE A 32 15.76 -4.82 4.66
CA ILE A 32 16.92 -5.26 3.87
C ILE A 32 16.37 -5.97 2.64
N PHE A 33 16.72 -5.48 1.47
CA PHE A 33 16.40 -6.12 0.19
C PHE A 33 17.67 -6.67 -0.44
N PHE A 34 17.58 -7.91 -0.94
CA PHE A 34 18.53 -8.43 -1.90
C PHE A 34 18.04 -8.01 -3.27
N ASN A 35 18.87 -7.25 -3.99
CA ASN A 35 18.47 -6.66 -5.26
C ASN A 35 18.40 -7.72 -6.35
N ASP A 36 17.75 -7.39 -7.46
CA ASP A 36 17.53 -8.31 -8.57
C ASP A 36 18.81 -8.73 -9.28
N ASP A 37 19.88 -7.93 -9.17
CA ASP A 37 21.22 -8.24 -9.68
C ASP A 37 21.90 -9.41 -8.94
N HIS A 38 21.28 -9.92 -7.86
CA HIS A 38 21.79 -11.01 -7.01
C HIS A 38 23.15 -10.75 -6.35
N VAL A 39 23.64 -9.51 -6.38
CA VAL A 39 24.95 -9.11 -5.87
C VAL A 39 24.82 -8.03 -4.82
N SER A 40 23.97 -7.03 -5.07
CA SER A 40 23.85 -5.86 -4.22
C SER A 40 22.67 -5.97 -3.24
N MET A 41 22.73 -5.14 -2.20
CA MET A 41 21.72 -5.09 -1.16
C MET A 41 21.30 -3.64 -0.92
N THR A 42 20.01 -3.46 -0.59
CA THR A 42 19.45 -2.16 -0.22
C THR A 42 19.01 -2.20 1.24
N PHE A 43 19.59 -1.31 2.05
CA PHE A 43 19.23 -1.10 3.45
C PHE A 43 18.45 0.20 3.56
N ILE A 44 17.25 0.17 4.15
CA ILE A 44 16.40 1.36 4.30
C ILE A 44 15.54 1.27 5.57
N GLY A 45 15.26 2.41 6.19
CA GLY A 45 14.41 2.51 7.38
C GLY A 45 15.09 2.21 8.71
N PHE A 46 16.42 2.01 8.72
CA PHE A 46 17.23 1.87 9.92
C PHE A 46 18.70 2.14 9.64
N HIS A 47 19.45 2.52 10.68
CA HIS A 47 20.91 2.61 10.66
C HIS A 47 21.53 1.54 11.57
N LEU A 48 22.76 1.16 11.25
CA LEU A 48 23.60 0.23 11.98
C LEU A 48 24.63 1.01 12.80
N GLN A 49 24.71 0.72 14.10
CA GLN A 49 25.62 1.39 15.03
C GLN A 49 26.41 0.37 15.86
N PRO A 50 27.76 0.35 15.77
CA PRO A 50 28.59 -0.43 16.68
C PRO A 50 28.36 -0.05 18.15
N ASN A 51 28.31 -1.05 19.02
CA ASN A 51 28.09 -0.85 20.46
C ASN A 51 29.30 -1.28 21.30
N ALA A 52 29.23 -1.01 22.61
CA ALA A 52 30.32 -1.28 23.56
C ALA A 52 30.59 -2.78 23.78
N GLU A 53 29.66 -3.66 23.40
CA GLU A 53 29.76 -5.12 23.57
C GLU A 53 30.44 -5.80 22.38
N ASN A 54 31.03 -5.04 21.45
CA ASN A 54 31.64 -5.55 20.20
C ASN A 54 30.62 -6.21 19.25
N PHE A 55 29.38 -5.70 19.26
CA PHE A 55 28.30 -6.02 18.32
C PHE A 55 27.83 -4.74 17.60
N VAL A 56 26.86 -4.89 16.71
CA VAL A 56 26.20 -3.79 16.00
C VAL A 56 24.70 -3.83 16.27
N ASP A 57 24.15 -2.68 16.63
CA ASP A 57 22.72 -2.46 16.87
C ASP A 57 22.05 -1.88 15.61
N ALA A 58 20.74 -2.12 15.47
CA ALA A 58 19.89 -1.42 14.52
C ALA A 58 19.10 -0.34 15.26
N ILE A 59 19.19 0.89 14.76
CA ILE A 59 18.56 2.09 15.34
C ILE A 59 17.69 2.80 14.31
N ASP A 60 16.69 3.53 14.79
CA ASP A 60 15.89 4.42 13.97
C ASP A 60 16.74 5.63 13.54
N PRO A 61 16.79 5.98 12.24
CA PRO A 61 17.73 6.98 11.73
C PRO A 61 17.36 8.41 12.14
N THR A 62 16.10 8.66 12.54
CA THR A 62 15.59 9.99 12.88
C THR A 62 15.59 10.23 14.39
N THR A 63 15.18 9.21 15.15
CA THR A 63 15.00 9.30 16.61
C THR A 63 16.16 8.71 17.40
N GLU A 64 17.10 8.03 16.73
CA GLU A 64 18.22 7.27 17.32
C GLU A 64 17.78 6.19 18.33
N ARG A 65 16.49 5.88 18.37
CA ARG A 65 15.95 4.86 19.26
C ARG A 65 16.40 3.48 18.79
N LEU A 66 16.74 2.64 19.76
CA LEU A 66 17.07 1.24 19.50
C LEU A 66 15.87 0.50 18.91
N ILE A 67 16.00 0.02 17.67
CA ILE A 67 15.03 -0.88 17.05
C ILE A 67 15.33 -2.32 17.48
N LYS A 68 16.60 -2.73 17.38
CA LYS A 68 17.03 -4.09 17.75
C LYS A 68 18.51 -4.11 18.14
N LYS A 69 18.80 -4.68 19.32
CA LYS A 69 20.17 -4.87 19.82
C LYS A 69 20.87 -6.05 19.15
N ASN A 70 22.19 -5.97 18.99
CA ASN A 70 23.09 -7.06 18.59
C ASN A 70 22.62 -7.78 17.32
N VAL A 71 22.24 -7.04 16.27
CA VAL A 71 21.75 -7.61 15.00
C VAL A 71 22.82 -8.34 14.21
N MET A 72 24.10 -7.97 14.41
CA MET A 72 25.24 -8.67 13.81
C MET A 72 26.50 -8.49 14.65
N THR A 73 27.47 -9.38 14.46
CA THR A 73 28.81 -9.26 15.06
C THR A 73 29.61 -8.15 14.39
N MET A 74 30.58 -7.58 15.10
CA MET A 74 31.52 -6.63 14.49
C MET A 74 32.33 -7.23 13.35
N GLN A 75 32.64 -8.54 13.39
CA GLN A 75 33.33 -9.22 12.30
C GLN A 75 32.52 -9.21 11.00
N LEU A 76 31.21 -9.54 11.07
CA LEU A 76 30.33 -9.52 9.91
C LEU A 76 30.15 -8.09 9.38
N TYR A 77 29.96 -7.12 10.27
CA TYR A 77 29.83 -5.72 9.89
C TYR A 77 31.05 -5.20 9.11
N GLN A 78 32.27 -5.48 9.60
CA GLN A 78 33.49 -5.09 8.90
C GLN A 78 33.65 -5.82 7.56
N ALA A 79 33.31 -7.10 7.49
CA ALA A 79 33.34 -7.87 6.24
C ALA A 79 32.40 -7.27 5.18
N LEU A 80 31.16 -6.95 5.55
CA LEU A 80 30.19 -6.32 4.64
C LEU A 80 30.61 -4.90 4.24
N LYS A 81 31.22 -4.14 5.16
CA LYS A 81 31.78 -2.82 4.85
C LYS A 81 32.93 -2.92 3.83
N LEU A 82 33.79 -3.94 3.94
CA LEU A 82 34.84 -4.21 2.95
C LEU A 82 34.26 -4.57 1.58
N GLN A 83 33.11 -5.25 1.54
CA GLN A 83 32.34 -5.52 0.31
C GLN A 83 31.55 -4.29 -0.19
N ARG A 84 31.72 -3.12 0.43
CA ARG A 84 31.06 -1.86 0.07
C ARG A 84 29.53 -1.93 0.12
N VAL A 85 28.98 -2.73 1.04
CA VAL A 85 27.52 -2.73 1.29
C VAL A 85 27.10 -1.33 1.75
N PRO A 86 26.07 -0.72 1.14
CA PRO A 86 25.70 0.67 1.38
C PRO A 86 24.87 0.82 2.66
N PHE A 87 25.51 0.69 3.82
CA PHE A 87 24.90 0.92 5.12
C PHE A 87 24.61 2.41 5.37
N ASN A 88 23.62 2.69 6.22
CA ASN A 88 23.32 4.00 6.80
C ASN A 88 23.15 5.12 5.76
N ILE A 89 22.54 4.78 4.62
CA ILE A 89 22.27 5.76 3.57
C ILE A 89 21.08 6.61 3.98
N ASN A 90 21.29 7.92 4.05
CA ASN A 90 20.21 8.90 4.17
C ASN A 90 19.54 9.07 2.79
N PHE A 91 18.43 8.37 2.58
CA PHE A 91 17.69 8.43 1.32
C PHE A 91 17.19 9.85 1.02
N ASP A 92 16.68 10.59 2.01
CA ASP A 92 16.14 11.93 1.76
C ASP A 92 17.18 12.91 1.21
N GLY A 93 18.46 12.74 1.59
CA GLY A 93 19.58 13.53 1.11
C GLY A 93 20.16 13.12 -0.26
N LEU A 94 19.70 12.01 -0.85
CA LEU A 94 20.19 11.55 -2.15
C LEU A 94 19.63 12.40 -3.32
N PRO A 95 20.41 12.57 -4.40
CA PRO A 95 19.88 13.04 -5.67
C PRO A 95 18.73 12.16 -6.17
N ARG A 96 17.76 12.78 -6.86
CA ARG A 96 16.56 12.10 -7.35
C ARG A 96 16.88 10.89 -8.24
N ALA A 97 17.86 11.03 -9.15
CA ALA A 97 18.28 9.94 -10.03
C ALA A 97 18.78 8.72 -9.23
N GLU A 98 19.57 8.94 -8.19
CA GLU A 98 20.06 7.85 -7.31
C GLU A 98 18.92 7.20 -6.51
N LYS A 99 17.91 7.98 -6.08
CA LYS A 99 16.70 7.43 -5.46
C LYS A 99 15.99 6.49 -6.42
N ILE A 100 15.76 6.93 -7.67
CA ILE A 100 15.11 6.15 -8.73
C ILE A 100 15.89 4.86 -9.01
N GLU A 101 17.20 4.95 -9.20
CA GLU A 101 18.07 3.81 -9.45
C GLU A 101 17.99 2.77 -8.33
N ARG A 102 18.09 3.20 -7.06
CA ARG A 102 17.99 2.30 -5.90
C ARG A 102 16.63 1.62 -5.80
N ILE A 103 15.53 2.34 -6.05
CA ILE A 103 14.19 1.74 -6.09
C ILE A 103 14.15 0.68 -7.20
N CYS A 104 14.61 1.03 -8.41
CA CYS A 104 14.60 0.15 -9.56
C CYS A 104 15.45 -1.12 -9.36
N ASN A 105 16.59 -1.02 -8.69
CA ASN A 105 17.43 -2.17 -8.34
C ASN A 105 16.70 -3.18 -7.44
N VAL A 106 15.88 -2.70 -6.51
CA VAL A 106 15.04 -3.56 -5.68
C VAL A 106 13.87 -4.15 -6.50
N LEU A 107 13.27 -3.35 -7.39
CA LEU A 107 12.13 -3.75 -8.20
C LEU A 107 12.48 -4.65 -9.40
N GLY A 108 13.77 -4.82 -9.73
CA GLY A 108 14.24 -5.56 -10.90
C GLY A 108 14.04 -4.81 -12.22
N ILE A 109 14.21 -3.49 -12.22
CA ILE A 109 14.03 -2.64 -13.41
C ILE A 109 15.42 -2.20 -13.91
N HIS A 110 15.84 -2.73 -15.06
CA HIS A 110 17.18 -2.49 -15.60
C HIS A 110 17.38 -1.13 -16.28
N TRP A 111 16.29 -0.50 -16.74
CA TRP A 111 16.35 0.80 -17.44
C TRP A 111 15.47 1.81 -16.69
N PRO A 112 15.95 2.40 -15.58
CA PRO A 112 15.16 3.32 -14.79
C PRO A 112 14.78 4.56 -15.62
N VAL A 113 13.49 4.83 -15.72
CA VAL A 113 12.95 6.08 -16.28
C VAL A 113 12.08 6.69 -15.20
N ASP A 114 12.35 7.95 -14.87
CA ASP A 114 11.55 8.69 -13.92
C ASP A 114 10.17 9.02 -14.52
N PRO A 115 9.07 8.49 -13.97
CA PRO A 115 7.75 8.65 -14.59
C PRO A 115 7.08 9.99 -14.28
N ASP A 116 7.44 10.64 -13.16
CA ASP A 116 6.83 11.89 -12.70
C ASP A 116 7.81 12.66 -11.81
N GLU A 117 8.55 13.60 -12.39
CA GLU A 117 9.50 14.47 -11.68
C GLU A 117 8.86 15.27 -10.53
N THR A 118 7.54 15.48 -10.58
CA THR A 118 6.80 16.25 -9.57
C THR A 118 6.37 15.43 -8.35
N TYR A 119 6.53 14.10 -8.39
CA TYR A 119 6.22 13.24 -7.24
C TYR A 119 7.40 13.20 -6.27
N GLU A 120 7.19 13.54 -5.01
CA GLU A 120 8.28 13.59 -4.03
C GLU A 120 8.68 12.21 -3.52
N LEU A 121 9.95 11.85 -3.75
CA LEU A 121 10.56 10.61 -3.27
C LEU A 121 11.20 10.79 -1.90
N THR A 122 10.35 10.88 -0.87
CA THR A 122 10.78 10.81 0.53
C THR A 122 11.12 9.37 0.91
N THR A 123 11.94 9.18 1.95
CA THR A 123 12.25 7.84 2.51
C THR A 123 10.97 7.07 2.83
N ASP A 124 9.95 7.74 3.38
CA ASP A 124 8.64 7.15 3.70
C ASP A 124 7.89 6.65 2.44
N ASN A 125 7.78 7.48 1.40
CA ASN A 125 7.13 7.08 0.14
C ASN A 125 7.86 5.90 -0.51
N ILE A 126 9.20 5.91 -0.48
CA ILE A 126 10.03 4.81 -0.99
C ILE A 126 9.74 3.53 -0.21
N MET A 127 9.80 3.57 1.13
CA MET A 127 9.52 2.39 1.96
C MET A 127 8.11 1.83 1.72
N LYS A 128 7.10 2.69 1.56
CA LYS A 128 5.73 2.27 1.22
C LYS A 128 5.68 1.53 -0.12
N MET A 129 6.35 2.06 -1.15
CA MET A 129 6.44 1.39 -2.46
C MET A 129 7.14 0.03 -2.36
N LEU A 130 8.27 -0.05 -1.65
CA LEU A 130 9.02 -1.30 -1.47
C LEU A 130 8.25 -2.33 -0.63
N ALA A 131 7.50 -1.89 0.39
CA ALA A 131 6.63 -2.75 1.17
C ALA A 131 5.50 -3.34 0.34
N ILE A 132 4.88 -2.54 -0.55
CA ILE A 132 3.88 -3.03 -1.51
C ILE A 132 4.50 -4.06 -2.44
N HIS A 133 5.68 -3.76 -3.02
CA HIS A 133 6.39 -4.70 -3.89
C HIS A 133 6.66 -6.04 -3.19
N MET A 134 7.15 -6.02 -1.96
CA MET A 134 7.43 -7.26 -1.23
C MET A 134 6.20 -8.06 -0.89
N ARG A 135 5.09 -7.39 -0.53
CA ARG A 135 3.82 -8.09 -0.31
C ARG A 135 3.41 -8.85 -1.56
N PHE A 136 3.51 -8.24 -2.73
CA PHE A 136 3.27 -8.96 -3.99
C PHE A 136 4.24 -10.11 -4.22
N ARG A 137 5.55 -9.89 -4.01
CA ARG A 137 6.57 -10.94 -4.17
C ARG A 137 6.32 -12.15 -3.26
N CYS A 138 5.77 -11.91 -2.08
CA CYS A 138 5.45 -12.95 -1.10
C CYS A 138 4.00 -13.47 -1.22
N GLY A 139 3.22 -13.03 -2.20
CA GLY A 139 1.82 -13.45 -2.36
C GLY A 139 0.86 -12.95 -1.27
N ILE A 140 1.25 -11.91 -0.53
CA ILE A 140 0.45 -11.34 0.57
C ILE A 140 -0.52 -10.29 -0.02
N PRO A 141 -1.83 -10.35 0.29
CA PRO A 141 -2.79 -9.33 -0.16
C PRO A 141 -2.39 -7.91 0.28
N VAL A 142 -2.57 -6.95 -0.62
CA VAL A 142 -2.25 -5.54 -0.39
C VAL A 142 -3.55 -4.75 -0.22
N ILE A 143 -3.78 -4.32 1.02
CA ILE A 143 -4.83 -3.36 1.37
C ILE A 143 -4.21 -2.17 2.10
N ILE A 144 -4.51 -0.96 1.63
CA ILE A 144 -3.92 0.28 2.13
C ILE A 144 -5.04 1.10 2.76
N MET A 145 -4.96 1.34 4.07
CA MET A 145 -5.90 2.22 4.75
C MET A 145 -5.30 3.62 4.92
N GLY A 146 -6.06 4.65 4.58
CA GLY A 146 -5.67 6.03 4.80
C GLY A 146 -6.78 6.99 4.39
N GLU A 147 -6.75 8.24 4.87
CA GLU A 147 -7.74 9.25 4.52
C GLU A 147 -7.69 9.63 3.03
N THR A 148 -8.78 10.15 2.49
CA THR A 148 -8.78 10.75 1.16
C THR A 148 -7.76 11.89 1.11
N GLY A 149 -7.01 12.00 0.01
CA GLY A 149 -5.99 13.04 -0.14
C GLY A 149 -4.61 12.72 0.44
N CYS A 150 -4.41 11.59 1.16
CA CYS A 150 -3.07 11.22 1.66
C CYS A 150 -2.11 10.62 0.60
N GLY A 151 -2.43 10.75 -0.68
CA GLY A 151 -1.53 10.38 -1.78
C GLY A 151 -1.49 8.90 -2.17
N LYS A 152 -2.35 8.02 -1.61
CA LYS A 152 -2.38 6.57 -1.93
C LYS A 152 -2.38 6.29 -3.44
N THR A 153 -3.35 6.87 -4.15
CA THR A 153 -3.52 6.68 -5.59
C THR A 153 -2.30 7.17 -6.38
N ARG A 154 -1.70 8.30 -5.95
CA ARG A 154 -0.51 8.86 -6.60
C ARG A 154 0.72 7.98 -6.38
N LEU A 155 0.91 7.43 -5.19
CA LEU A 155 1.99 6.48 -4.87
C LEU A 155 1.87 5.20 -5.71
N ILE A 156 0.68 4.60 -5.78
CA ILE A 156 0.44 3.39 -6.59
C ILE A 156 0.69 3.69 -8.07
N LYS A 157 0.17 4.82 -8.56
CA LYS A 157 0.38 5.24 -9.95
C LYS A 157 1.86 5.40 -10.26
N PHE A 158 2.61 6.10 -9.40
CA PHE A 158 4.05 6.26 -9.56
C PHE A 158 4.77 4.90 -9.61
N LEU A 159 4.47 3.98 -8.70
CA LEU A 159 5.05 2.64 -8.69
C LEU A 159 4.75 1.86 -9.98
N CYS A 160 3.52 1.95 -10.50
CA CYS A 160 3.15 1.29 -11.76
C CYS A 160 3.89 1.93 -12.95
N GLU A 161 3.92 3.25 -13.04
CA GLU A 161 4.60 3.94 -14.12
C GLU A 161 6.12 3.74 -14.11
N LEU A 162 6.72 3.58 -12.92
CA LEU A 162 8.11 3.20 -12.77
C LEU A 162 8.37 1.81 -13.37
N ARG A 163 7.49 0.83 -13.10
CA ARG A 163 7.61 -0.55 -13.63
C ARG A 163 7.54 -0.66 -15.15
N ARG A 164 6.73 0.18 -15.80
CA ARG A 164 6.61 0.14 -17.27
C ARG A 164 7.81 0.76 -17.98
N SER A 165 8.73 1.44 -17.28
CA SER A 165 10.02 1.91 -17.82
C SER A 165 9.86 2.65 -19.17
N GLY A 166 8.87 3.56 -19.25
CA GLY A 166 8.59 4.35 -20.46
C GLY A 166 7.76 3.66 -21.54
N VAL A 167 7.44 2.37 -21.43
CA VAL A 167 6.53 1.67 -22.37
C VAL A 167 5.15 2.34 -22.38
N ALA A 168 4.63 2.61 -23.57
CA ALA A 168 3.34 3.27 -23.80
C ALA A 168 2.17 2.29 -23.71
N ALA A 169 2.08 1.55 -22.60
CA ALA A 169 0.98 0.64 -22.30
C ALA A 169 0.42 0.95 -20.91
N GLU A 170 -0.91 0.88 -20.77
CA GLU A 170 -1.58 1.03 -19.49
C GLU A 170 -1.31 -0.22 -18.65
N ASN A 171 -0.69 -0.04 -17.48
CA ASN A 171 -0.39 -1.14 -16.55
C ASN A 171 -1.05 -0.96 -15.18
N MET A 172 -1.97 0.01 -15.05
CA MET A 172 -2.75 0.24 -13.85
C MET A 172 -4.20 0.54 -14.23
N LYS A 173 -5.12 -0.33 -13.82
CA LYS A 173 -6.55 -0.10 -13.93
C LYS A 173 -7.10 0.41 -12.61
N LEU A 174 -7.49 1.67 -12.56
CA LEU A 174 -8.12 2.29 -11.38
C LEU A 174 -9.63 2.06 -11.39
N VAL A 175 -10.17 1.49 -10.31
CA VAL A 175 -11.60 1.32 -10.09
C VAL A 175 -12.00 2.15 -8.88
N LYS A 176 -12.82 3.18 -9.11
CA LYS A 176 -13.45 3.97 -8.04
C LYS A 176 -14.68 3.22 -7.54
N VAL A 177 -14.56 2.61 -6.37
CA VAL A 177 -15.67 1.91 -5.72
C VAL A 177 -16.59 2.93 -5.07
N HIS A 178 -17.90 2.68 -5.13
CA HIS A 178 -18.93 3.50 -4.50
C HIS A 178 -20.11 2.62 -4.09
N GLY A 179 -21.09 3.16 -3.34
CA GLY A 179 -22.24 2.39 -2.84
C GLY A 179 -23.15 1.74 -3.89
N GLY A 180 -22.96 2.06 -5.18
CA GLY A 180 -23.66 1.43 -6.30
C GLY A 180 -22.84 0.36 -7.03
N THR A 181 -21.60 0.09 -6.59
CA THR A 181 -20.73 -0.91 -7.20
C THR A 181 -21.17 -2.30 -6.80
N THR A 182 -21.68 -3.10 -7.74
CA THR A 182 -22.12 -4.48 -7.47
C THR A 182 -20.98 -5.50 -7.60
N SER A 183 -21.20 -6.72 -7.10
CA SER A 183 -20.28 -7.85 -7.30
C SER A 183 -19.99 -8.12 -8.78
N GLU A 184 -21.01 -8.06 -9.64
CA GLU A 184 -20.87 -8.25 -11.09
C GLU A 184 -19.94 -7.21 -11.71
N MET A 185 -20.05 -5.94 -11.28
CA MET A 185 -19.16 -4.87 -11.75
C MET A 185 -17.71 -5.12 -11.33
N ILE A 186 -17.49 -5.58 -10.09
CA ILE A 186 -16.15 -5.93 -9.59
C ILE A 186 -15.56 -7.05 -10.45
N TYR A 187 -16.28 -8.16 -10.63
CA TYR A 187 -15.82 -9.30 -11.40
C TYR A 187 -15.55 -8.96 -12.87
N ALA A 188 -16.40 -8.13 -13.49
CA ALA A 188 -16.16 -7.63 -14.85
C ALA A 188 -14.84 -6.85 -14.93
N LYS A 189 -14.56 -5.97 -13.97
CA LYS A 189 -13.31 -5.20 -13.92
C LYS A 189 -12.08 -6.08 -13.67
N VAL A 190 -12.22 -7.16 -12.91
CA VAL A 190 -11.16 -8.15 -12.71
C VAL A 190 -10.84 -8.86 -14.03
N ASN A 191 -11.85 -9.31 -14.76
CA ASN A 191 -11.65 -9.96 -16.06
C ASN A 191 -10.98 -9.03 -17.07
N GLU A 192 -11.48 -7.79 -17.21
CA GLU A 192 -10.84 -6.78 -18.06
C GLU A 192 -9.36 -6.54 -17.68
N ALA A 193 -9.04 -6.56 -16.37
CA ALA A 193 -7.67 -6.38 -15.90
C ALA A 193 -6.77 -7.60 -16.16
N GLN A 194 -7.33 -8.82 -16.11
CA GLN A 194 -6.60 -10.05 -16.47
C GLN A 194 -6.18 -10.04 -17.93
N ASP A 195 -7.06 -9.58 -18.83
CA ASP A 195 -6.77 -9.50 -20.26
C ASP A 195 -5.61 -8.52 -20.53
N ILE A 196 -5.72 -7.29 -20.00
CA ILE A 196 -4.67 -6.27 -20.11
C ILE A 196 -3.36 -6.78 -19.52
N SER A 197 -3.42 -7.39 -18.34
CA SER A 197 -2.23 -7.90 -17.65
C SER A 197 -1.56 -9.02 -18.43
N SER A 198 -2.33 -9.94 -19.01
CA SER A 198 -1.79 -11.04 -19.80
C SER A 198 -1.06 -10.54 -21.05
N ILE A 199 -1.61 -9.52 -21.72
CA ILE A 199 -0.98 -8.84 -22.85
C ILE A 199 0.33 -8.18 -22.41
N ASN A 200 0.28 -7.37 -21.35
CA ASN A 200 1.45 -6.67 -20.84
C ASN A 200 2.57 -7.64 -20.41
N LYS A 201 2.20 -8.73 -19.74
CA LYS A 201 3.15 -9.73 -19.28
C LYS A 201 3.81 -10.45 -20.45
N ARG A 202 3.05 -10.81 -21.47
CA ARG A 202 3.54 -11.51 -22.67
C ARG A 202 4.38 -10.61 -23.57
N ASP A 203 3.92 -9.39 -23.82
CA ASP A 203 4.49 -8.52 -24.86
C ASP A 203 5.62 -7.63 -24.31
N TYR A 204 5.60 -7.31 -23.01
CA TYR A 204 6.56 -6.39 -22.36
C TYR A 204 7.23 -6.93 -21.09
N GLY A 205 6.77 -8.06 -20.53
CA GLY A 205 7.41 -8.72 -19.38
C GLY A 205 7.06 -8.16 -17.99
N PHE A 206 6.32 -7.04 -17.90
CA PHE A 206 5.95 -6.43 -16.63
C PHE A 206 4.54 -6.83 -16.15
N ASP A 207 4.32 -6.72 -14.85
CA ASP A 207 3.03 -6.97 -14.19
C ASP A 207 2.11 -5.74 -14.26
N SER A 208 0.80 -5.97 -14.20
CA SER A 208 -0.21 -4.90 -14.16
C SER A 208 -0.97 -4.88 -12.84
N VAL A 209 -1.49 -3.72 -12.45
CA VAL A 209 -2.19 -3.51 -11.18
C VAL A 209 -3.66 -3.20 -11.43
N LEU A 210 -4.56 -3.95 -10.79
CA LEU A 210 -5.95 -3.54 -10.57
C LEU A 210 -6.05 -2.87 -9.20
N PHE A 211 -6.41 -1.60 -9.18
CA PHE A 211 -6.50 -0.82 -7.94
C PHE A 211 -7.95 -0.43 -7.65
N PHE A 212 -8.52 -1.05 -6.62
CA PHE A 212 -9.81 -0.67 -6.05
C PHE A 212 -9.61 0.46 -5.04
N ASP A 213 -9.99 1.68 -5.41
CA ASP A 213 -9.94 2.82 -4.50
C ASP A 213 -11.29 2.99 -3.81
N GLU A 214 -11.26 3.39 -2.54
CA GLU A 214 -12.44 3.49 -1.66
C GLU A 214 -13.22 2.16 -1.55
N ALA A 215 -12.50 1.04 -1.52
CA ALA A 215 -13.04 -0.33 -1.59
C ALA A 215 -14.05 -0.67 -0.49
N ASN A 216 -14.06 0.05 0.64
CA ASN A 216 -15.01 -0.16 1.74
C ASN A 216 -16.28 0.70 1.66
N THR A 217 -16.57 1.32 0.51
CA THR A 217 -17.79 2.12 0.29
C THR A 217 -18.94 1.33 -0.34
N THR A 218 -18.72 0.06 -0.69
CA THR A 218 -19.73 -0.84 -1.26
C THR A 218 -20.11 -1.96 -0.30
N GLU A 219 -21.35 -2.45 -0.41
CA GLU A 219 -21.80 -3.69 0.23
C GLU A 219 -21.16 -4.94 -0.40
N ALA A 220 -20.68 -4.85 -1.64
CA ALA A 220 -20.00 -5.94 -2.34
C ALA A 220 -18.53 -6.13 -1.91
N ILE A 221 -18.14 -5.66 -0.73
CA ILE A 221 -16.76 -5.75 -0.21
C ILE A 221 -16.27 -7.21 -0.13
N SER A 222 -17.17 -8.15 0.09
CA SER A 222 -16.89 -9.60 0.09
C SER A 222 -16.33 -10.08 -1.25
N SER A 223 -16.79 -9.54 -2.37
CA SER A 223 -16.25 -9.85 -3.70
C SER A 223 -14.84 -9.28 -3.89
N ILE A 224 -14.52 -8.13 -3.28
CA ILE A 224 -13.15 -7.59 -3.27
C ILE A 224 -12.25 -8.49 -2.41
N LYS A 225 -12.72 -8.96 -1.25
CA LYS A 225 -12.01 -9.93 -0.41
C LYS A 225 -11.72 -11.22 -1.18
N GLU A 226 -12.71 -11.76 -1.88
CA GLU A 226 -12.55 -12.99 -2.68
C GLU A 226 -11.40 -12.85 -3.68
N VAL A 227 -11.44 -11.78 -4.47
CA VAL A 227 -10.45 -11.49 -5.50
C VAL A 227 -9.06 -11.21 -4.92
N LEU A 228 -8.97 -10.51 -3.79
CA LEU A 228 -7.70 -10.18 -3.15
C LEU A 228 -7.04 -11.35 -2.45
N CYS A 229 -7.80 -12.09 -1.64
CA CYS A 229 -7.31 -13.11 -0.73
C CYS A 229 -7.36 -14.50 -1.33
N ASP A 230 -8.49 -14.87 -1.92
CA ASP A 230 -8.73 -16.23 -2.41
C ASP A 230 -8.26 -16.39 -3.86
N LYS A 231 -8.03 -15.26 -4.55
CA LYS A 231 -7.66 -15.21 -5.97
C LYS A 231 -8.68 -15.94 -6.85
N THR A 232 -9.97 -15.72 -6.57
CA THR A 232 -11.08 -16.28 -7.35
C THR A 232 -12.08 -15.21 -7.79
N VAL A 233 -12.89 -15.56 -8.79
CA VAL A 233 -14.09 -14.86 -9.24
C VAL A 233 -15.22 -15.87 -9.28
N LYS A 234 -16.19 -15.74 -8.36
CA LYS A 234 -17.29 -16.70 -8.20
C LYS A 234 -16.80 -18.14 -7.98
N GLY A 235 -15.69 -18.29 -7.24
CA GLY A 235 -15.06 -19.57 -6.95
C GLY A 235 -14.14 -20.13 -8.04
N GLU A 236 -14.10 -19.51 -9.23
CA GLU A 236 -13.14 -19.88 -10.27
C GLU A 236 -11.83 -19.12 -10.07
N SER A 237 -10.69 -19.83 -10.10
CA SER A 237 -9.37 -19.20 -9.91
C SER A 237 -9.05 -18.17 -11.00
N LEU A 238 -8.40 -17.08 -10.59
CA LEU A 238 -7.80 -16.14 -11.53
C LEU A 238 -6.76 -16.85 -12.41
N THR A 239 -6.59 -16.32 -13.62
CA THR A 239 -5.65 -16.84 -14.62
C THR A 239 -4.25 -16.92 -14.02
N PRO A 240 -3.67 -18.12 -13.89
CA PRO A 240 -2.34 -18.28 -13.33
C PRO A 240 -1.30 -17.54 -14.16
N ASN A 241 -0.34 -16.89 -13.50
CA ASN A 241 0.79 -16.22 -14.13
C ASN A 241 0.42 -15.13 -15.17
N CYS A 242 -0.80 -14.60 -15.15
CA CYS A 242 -1.20 -13.47 -16.01
C CYS A 242 -0.53 -12.13 -15.63
N GLY A 243 0.27 -12.09 -14.57
CA GLY A 243 0.94 -10.87 -14.09
C GLY A 243 0.02 -9.88 -13.38
N LEU A 244 -1.22 -10.25 -13.05
CA LEU A 244 -2.18 -9.34 -12.43
C LEU A 244 -1.94 -9.26 -10.91
N GLN A 245 -1.63 -8.06 -10.43
CA GLN A 245 -1.54 -7.71 -9.02
C GLN A 245 -2.77 -6.87 -8.64
N ILE A 246 -3.28 -7.06 -7.42
CA ILE A 246 -4.53 -6.42 -6.99
C ILE A 246 -4.28 -5.68 -5.69
N ILE A 247 -4.67 -4.41 -5.65
CA ILE A 247 -4.58 -3.54 -4.48
C ILE A 247 -5.98 -3.04 -4.16
N ALA A 248 -6.32 -2.97 -2.87
CA ALA A 248 -7.43 -2.17 -2.41
C ALA A 248 -6.94 -1.01 -1.53
N ALA A 249 -7.61 0.13 -1.62
CA ALA A 249 -7.50 1.21 -0.67
C ALA A 249 -8.83 1.43 0.04
N CYS A 250 -8.79 1.63 1.36
CA CYS A 250 -9.97 1.87 2.18
C CYS A 250 -9.81 3.16 2.98
N ASN A 251 -10.93 3.83 3.23
CA ASN A 251 -10.97 4.94 4.16
C ASN A 251 -11.06 4.42 5.60
N PRO A 252 -10.43 5.08 6.58
CA PRO A 252 -10.55 4.70 7.97
C PRO A 252 -11.99 4.88 8.45
N TYR A 253 -12.46 3.94 9.27
CA TYR A 253 -13.76 4.07 9.93
C TYR A 253 -13.61 5.04 11.08
N ARG A 254 -14.30 6.19 11.01
CA ARG A 254 -14.32 7.19 12.07
C ARG A 254 -15.72 7.76 12.20
N LYS A 255 -16.17 7.89 13.44
CA LYS A 255 -17.39 8.61 13.76
C LYS A 255 -17.13 10.12 13.71
N HIS A 256 -18.10 10.89 13.22
CA HIS A 256 -18.08 12.33 13.38
C HIS A 256 -18.19 12.71 14.86
N THR A 257 -17.69 13.89 15.23
CA THR A 257 -17.89 14.42 16.59
C THR A 257 -19.37 14.65 16.86
N ASP A 258 -19.80 14.54 18.11
CA ASP A 258 -21.21 14.76 18.49
C ASP A 258 -21.71 16.14 18.06
N GLU A 259 -20.86 17.18 18.15
CA GLU A 259 -21.19 18.52 17.67
C GLU A 259 -21.49 18.53 16.16
N MET A 260 -20.68 17.82 15.35
CA MET A 260 -20.89 17.75 13.91
C MET A 260 -22.13 16.92 13.57
N ILE A 261 -22.38 15.84 14.32
CA ILE A 261 -23.60 15.02 14.18
C ILE A 261 -24.84 15.89 14.45
N GLN A 262 -24.88 16.61 15.58
CA GLN A 262 -25.98 17.52 15.92
C GLN A 262 -26.16 18.62 14.86
N ARG A 263 -25.08 19.18 14.32
CA ARG A 263 -25.13 20.15 13.22
C ARG A 263 -25.71 19.53 11.95
N LEU A 264 -25.35 18.29 11.60
CA LEU A 264 -25.89 17.59 10.43
C LEU A 264 -27.36 17.24 10.59
N GLU A 265 -27.78 16.84 11.79
CA GLU A 265 -29.17 16.53 12.11
C GLU A 265 -30.06 17.78 12.12
N SER A 266 -29.51 18.92 12.52
CA SER A 266 -30.19 20.22 12.57
C SER A 266 -30.09 21.03 11.26
N ALA A 267 -29.32 20.57 10.27
CA ALA A 267 -29.18 21.25 8.98
C ALA A 267 -30.43 21.06 8.11
N GLY A 268 -31.18 22.15 7.87
CA GLY A 268 -32.32 22.17 6.94
C GLY A 268 -33.61 21.59 7.52
N LEU A 269 -34.34 20.78 6.73
CA LEU A 269 -35.62 20.16 7.10
C LEU A 269 -35.47 18.87 7.96
N GLY A 270 -34.28 18.60 8.49
CA GLY A 270 -33.96 17.35 9.19
C GLY A 270 -33.88 16.14 8.26
N TYR A 271 -33.31 15.03 8.75
CA TYR A 271 -33.35 13.75 8.03
C TYR A 271 -34.79 13.24 7.91
N ARG A 272 -35.13 12.66 6.74
CA ARG A 272 -36.48 12.13 6.47
C ARG A 272 -36.86 10.93 7.34
N VAL A 273 -35.86 10.27 7.92
CA VAL A 273 -35.96 9.11 8.83
C VAL A 273 -35.04 9.39 10.01
N ARG A 274 -35.49 9.10 11.24
CA ARG A 274 -34.67 9.30 12.45
C ARG A 274 -33.52 8.29 12.48
N ALA A 275 -32.40 8.64 13.12
CA ALA A 275 -31.25 7.73 13.28
C ALA A 275 -31.66 6.38 13.93
N GLU A 276 -32.63 6.42 14.85
CA GLU A 276 -33.20 5.25 15.53
C GLU A 276 -34.00 4.32 14.60
N GLU A 277 -34.52 4.84 13.49
CA GLU A 277 -35.37 4.14 12.51
C GLU A 277 -34.62 3.83 11.21
N THR A 278 -33.31 4.09 11.16
CA THR A 278 -32.49 3.87 9.98
C THR A 278 -32.03 2.41 9.91
N ASP A 279 -32.43 1.70 8.87
CA ASP A 279 -32.01 0.30 8.60
C ASP A 279 -30.52 0.19 8.23
N GLU A 280 -29.89 1.31 7.85
CA GLU A 280 -28.51 1.39 7.37
C GLU A 280 -27.52 1.64 8.49
N LYS A 281 -26.83 0.59 8.94
CA LYS A 281 -25.93 0.65 10.10
C LYS A 281 -24.62 -0.11 9.87
N LEU A 282 -23.57 0.35 10.54
CA LEU A 282 -22.34 -0.41 10.75
C LEU A 282 -22.28 -0.78 12.23
N GLY A 283 -22.65 -2.01 12.58
CA GLY A 283 -22.88 -2.40 13.98
C GLY A 283 -24.34 -2.21 14.40
N SER A 284 -24.59 -2.21 15.72
CA SER A 284 -25.95 -2.15 16.31
C SER A 284 -26.65 -0.79 16.15
#